data_AF-A0A6J5Z3P1-F1
#
_entry.id   AF-A0A6J5Z3P1-F1
#
_cell.length_a   1.000
_cell.length_b   1.000
_cell.length_c   1.000
_cell.angle_alpha   90.00
_cell.angle_beta   90.00
_cell.angle_gamma   90.00
#
_symmetry.space_group_name_H-M   'P 1'
#
loop_
_entity.id
_entity.type
_entity.pdbx_description
1 polymer ?
#
loop_
_entity_poly.entity_id
_entity_poly.type
_entity_poly.pdbx_seq_one_letter_code
_entity_poly.pdbx_strand_id
1 'polypeptide(L)'
;MKMKMKMRRNGFWTIGFVGAALLAALAFSACGSSSSSSSATSTTAPASTPAAATTPADGTVDVVLNEMNIIPTPDQTTAGEVTWNVKNTGSVMHEMVVIKTDKKAGDLLEGDEPSEDGAIGEVADLAAGKSESLKLKMTAGHYALICALPGHYQAGMYKDFTVN
;
A
#
# COMPACT_ATOMS: atom_id res chain seq x y z
N MET A 1 -41.38 -3.32 9.29
CA MET A 1 -40.30 -4.34 9.32
C MET A 1 -40.35 -5.18 8.04
N LYS A 2 -39.31 -5.18 7.21
CA LYS A 2 -39.14 -6.13 6.10
C LYS A 2 -37.75 -6.73 6.22
N MET A 3 -37.66 -7.91 6.84
CA MET A 3 -36.45 -8.72 6.90
C MET A 3 -36.13 -9.21 5.49
N LYS A 4 -34.97 -8.82 4.96
CA LYS A 4 -34.45 -9.32 3.70
C LYS A 4 -33.47 -10.44 4.02
N MET A 5 -33.98 -11.67 3.97
CA MET A 5 -33.21 -12.89 4.17
C MET A 5 -32.26 -13.08 2.96
N LYS A 6 -30.96 -12.89 3.16
CA LYS A 6 -29.95 -13.12 2.13
C LYS A 6 -29.59 -14.61 2.11
N MET A 7 -30.15 -15.31 1.13
CA MET A 7 -29.86 -16.72 0.83
C MET A 7 -28.37 -16.89 0.55
N ARG A 8 -27.71 -17.76 1.33
CA ARG A 8 -26.33 -18.19 1.14
C ARG A 8 -26.31 -19.28 0.07
N ARG A 9 -25.61 -19.05 -1.03
CA ARG A 9 -25.40 -20.06 -2.08
C ARG A 9 -24.05 -20.74 -1.87
N ASN A 10 -24.12 -21.91 -1.26
CA ASN A 10 -23.00 -22.82 -1.08
C ASN A 10 -22.80 -23.59 -2.39
N GLY A 11 -21.70 -23.32 -3.10
CA GLY A 11 -21.31 -24.03 -4.32
C GLY A 11 -20.05 -24.85 -4.07
N PHE A 12 -20.24 -26.15 -3.82
CA PHE A 12 -19.21 -27.19 -3.93
C PHE A 12 -18.79 -27.31 -5.40
N TRP A 13 -17.49 -27.20 -5.72
CA TRP A 13 -16.97 -27.82 -6.95
C TRP A 13 -15.50 -28.24 -6.83
N THR A 14 -15.35 -29.56 -6.69
CA THR A 14 -14.33 -30.49 -7.19
C THR A 14 -12.84 -30.10 -7.31
N ILE A 15 -12.08 -30.97 -6.64
CA ILE A 15 -10.66 -31.31 -6.72
C ILE A 15 -10.16 -31.55 -8.16
N GLY A 16 -8.97 -31.04 -8.46
CA GLY A 16 -8.14 -31.43 -9.61
C GLY A 16 -6.65 -31.31 -9.29
N PHE A 17 -6.04 -32.40 -8.83
CA PHE A 17 -4.58 -32.62 -8.74
C PHE A 17 -4.12 -33.30 -10.03
N VAL A 18 -3.17 -32.71 -10.79
CA VAL A 18 -2.10 -33.29 -11.65
C VAL A 18 -1.32 -32.07 -12.20
N GLY A 19 0.00 -31.92 -12.24
CA GLY A 19 1.16 -32.78 -12.00
C GLY A 19 2.44 -31.95 -12.27
N ALA A 20 3.56 -32.47 -11.79
CA ALA A 20 4.88 -31.85 -11.77
C ALA A 20 5.54 -31.63 -13.15
N ALA A 21 6.44 -30.64 -13.24
CA ALA A 21 7.67 -30.74 -14.02
C ALA A 21 8.69 -29.66 -13.60
N LEU A 22 9.79 -30.11 -13.01
CA LEU A 22 11.06 -29.39 -12.85
C LEU A 22 11.64 -29.00 -14.23
N LEU A 23 12.37 -27.88 -14.29
CA LEU A 23 13.77 -27.85 -14.74
C LEU A 23 14.38 -26.46 -14.52
N ALA A 24 15.36 -26.42 -13.62
CA ALA A 24 16.24 -25.30 -13.35
C ALA A 24 17.38 -25.24 -14.39
N ALA A 25 17.81 -24.04 -14.75
CA ALA A 25 19.10 -23.80 -15.36
C ALA A 25 19.71 -22.51 -14.80
N LEU A 26 20.75 -22.69 -13.97
CA LEU A 26 21.64 -21.67 -13.42
C LEU A 26 22.89 -21.59 -14.30
N ALA A 27 23.35 -20.38 -14.64
CA ALA A 27 24.78 -20.08 -14.82
C ALA A 27 24.98 -18.55 -14.90
N PHE A 28 25.27 -17.93 -13.75
CA PHE A 28 25.90 -16.60 -13.71
C PHE A 28 27.41 -16.78 -13.60
N SER A 29 28.11 -16.31 -14.63
CA SER A 29 29.54 -15.98 -14.58
C SER A 29 29.75 -14.72 -13.77
N ALA A 30 30.72 -14.71 -12.84
CA ALA A 30 31.70 -13.63 -12.69
C ALA A 30 32.76 -13.92 -11.62
N CYS A 31 34.01 -13.89 -12.08
CA CYS A 31 35.28 -13.56 -11.40
C CYS A 31 35.09 -12.55 -10.25
N GLY A 32 35.71 -12.60 -9.06
CA GLY A 32 37.06 -13.00 -8.67
C GLY A 32 37.89 -11.75 -8.29
N SER A 33 38.37 -11.63 -7.04
CA SER A 33 39.68 -11.04 -6.63
C SER A 33 39.76 -10.62 -5.15
N SER A 34 41.00 -10.61 -4.66
CA SER A 34 41.46 -10.72 -3.28
C SER A 34 41.65 -9.39 -2.50
N SER A 35 41.74 -9.54 -1.17
CA SER A 35 42.37 -8.76 -0.09
C SER A 35 43.06 -7.41 -0.40
N SER A 36 42.77 -6.38 0.41
CA SER A 36 43.74 -5.64 1.26
C SER A 36 43.09 -4.51 2.06
N SER A 37 43.39 -4.47 3.36
CA SER A 37 43.17 -3.33 4.25
C SER A 37 43.94 -2.10 3.78
N SER A 38 43.32 -0.93 3.80
CA SER A 38 44.02 0.35 3.96
C SER A 38 43.07 1.41 4.51
N SER A 39 43.54 1.94 5.63
CA SER A 39 43.09 3.10 6.39
C SER A 39 42.57 4.23 5.51
N ALA A 40 41.35 4.70 5.78
CA ALA A 40 40.84 5.96 5.27
C ALA A 40 40.62 6.92 6.43
N THR A 41 41.41 7.98 6.41
CA THR A 41 41.36 9.18 7.22
C THR A 41 39.94 9.73 7.31
N SER A 42 39.49 9.99 8.53
CA SER A 42 38.24 10.70 8.83
C SER A 42 38.35 12.15 8.39
N THR A 43 37.95 12.45 7.16
CA THR A 43 37.65 13.81 6.69
C THR A 43 36.15 14.05 6.83
N THR A 44 35.79 14.98 7.69
CA THR A 44 34.43 15.49 7.91
C THR A 44 33.83 16.00 6.59
N ALA A 45 32.77 15.35 6.11
CA ALA A 45 31.95 15.86 5.01
C ALA A 45 30.94 16.89 5.57
N PRO A 46 30.71 18.03 4.89
CA PRO A 46 29.65 18.95 5.26
C PRO A 46 28.28 18.30 5.03
N ALA A 47 27.34 18.66 5.90
CA ALA A 47 25.98 18.14 5.94
C ALA A 47 25.28 18.24 4.57
N SER A 48 24.77 17.11 4.11
CA SER A 48 23.90 16.99 2.94
C SER A 48 22.55 17.63 3.27
N THR A 49 22.21 18.73 2.62
CA THR A 49 20.83 19.23 2.58
C THR A 49 19.96 18.14 1.96
N PRO A 50 18.83 17.72 2.57
CA PRO A 50 17.93 16.76 1.95
C PRO A 50 17.43 17.33 0.62
N ALA A 51 17.59 16.57 -0.46
CA ALA A 51 16.97 16.87 -1.73
C ALA A 51 15.45 16.87 -1.50
N ALA A 52 14.81 18.03 -1.68
CA ALA A 52 13.35 18.13 -1.66
C ALA A 52 12.81 17.22 -2.77
N ALA A 53 12.05 16.20 -2.38
CA ALA A 53 11.37 15.32 -3.31
C ALA A 53 10.45 16.20 -4.19
N THR A 54 10.71 16.21 -5.48
CA THR A 54 9.86 16.87 -6.47
C THR A 54 8.50 16.19 -6.46
N THR A 55 7.51 16.88 -5.89
CA THR A 55 6.12 16.44 -5.90
C THR A 55 5.60 16.54 -7.35
N PRO A 56 5.05 15.47 -7.94
CA PRO A 56 4.45 15.52 -9.26
C PRO A 56 3.37 16.61 -9.34
N ALA A 57 3.42 17.42 -10.40
CA ALA A 57 2.50 18.53 -10.63
C ALA A 57 1.08 18.08 -11.01
N ASP A 58 0.94 16.82 -11.42
CA ASP A 58 -0.36 16.21 -11.70
C ASP A 58 -0.77 15.42 -10.46
N GLY A 59 -1.93 15.78 -9.88
CA GLY A 59 -2.53 15.13 -8.73
C GLY A 59 -2.96 13.70 -9.06
N THR A 60 -2.01 12.82 -9.38
CA THR A 60 -2.20 11.39 -9.57
C THR A 60 -1.28 10.66 -8.61
N VAL A 61 -1.83 9.69 -7.89
CA VAL A 61 -1.10 8.80 -6.99
C VAL A 61 -1.42 7.38 -7.40
N ASP A 62 -0.41 6.66 -7.90
CA ASP A 62 -0.55 5.23 -8.13
C ASP A 62 -0.38 4.51 -6.79
N VAL A 63 -1.27 3.58 -6.46
CA VAL A 63 -1.23 2.83 -5.21
C VAL A 63 -1.19 1.35 -5.50
N VAL A 64 -0.20 0.67 -4.92
CA VAL A 64 -0.12 -0.78 -4.92
C VAL A 64 -0.54 -1.31 -3.55
N LEU A 65 -1.57 -2.16 -3.55
CA LEU A 65 -1.95 -2.99 -2.41
C LEU A 65 -1.29 -4.36 -2.59
N ASN A 66 -0.39 -4.72 -1.67
CA ASN A 66 0.43 -5.92 -1.80
C ASN A 66 0.67 -6.59 -0.45
N GLU A 67 0.08 -7.78 -0.27
CA GLU A 67 -0.03 -8.41 1.04
C GLU A 67 -0.54 -7.37 2.07
N MET A 68 0.11 -7.21 3.22
CA MET A 68 -0.35 -6.27 4.25
C MET A 68 0.23 -4.86 4.08
N ASN A 69 0.46 -4.42 2.84
CA ASN A 69 1.10 -3.11 2.56
C ASN A 69 0.25 -2.25 1.62
N ILE A 70 0.27 -0.95 1.90
CA ILE A 70 -0.24 0.11 1.03
C ILE A 70 0.95 0.95 0.57
N ILE A 71 1.20 0.98 -0.74
CA ILE A 71 2.40 1.59 -1.32
C ILE A 71 1.97 2.67 -2.33
N PRO A 72 1.77 3.92 -1.88
CA PRO A 72 1.50 5.05 -2.76
C PRO A 72 2.79 5.52 -3.45
N THR A 73 2.67 5.93 -4.71
CA THR A 73 3.73 6.57 -5.50
C THR A 73 3.12 7.72 -6.31
N PRO A 74 3.48 8.98 -6.03
CA PRO A 74 4.35 9.44 -4.93
C PRO A 74 3.76 9.14 -3.53
N ASP A 75 4.56 9.27 -2.48
CA ASP A 75 4.13 9.12 -1.07
C ASP A 75 3.59 10.42 -0.44
N GLN A 76 3.50 11.48 -1.25
CA GLN A 76 2.88 12.76 -0.93
C GLN A 76 2.43 13.47 -2.20
N THR A 77 1.51 14.42 -2.07
CA THR A 77 1.03 15.25 -3.19
C THR A 77 0.73 16.68 -2.75
N THR A 78 0.25 17.54 -3.65
CA THR A 78 -0.22 18.89 -3.33
C THR A 78 -1.74 18.92 -3.16
N ALA A 79 -2.24 19.91 -2.41
CA ALA A 79 -3.67 20.12 -2.26
C ALA A 79 -4.34 20.39 -3.63
N GLY A 80 -5.52 19.81 -3.84
CA GLY A 80 -6.22 19.89 -5.11
C GLY A 80 -7.07 18.66 -5.41
N GLU A 81 -7.42 18.47 -6.68
CA GLU A 81 -8.00 17.22 -7.13
C GLU A 81 -6.89 16.18 -7.27
N VAL A 82 -7.05 15.05 -6.58
CA VAL A 82 -6.10 13.92 -6.59
C VAL A 82 -6.83 12.68 -7.09
N THR A 83 -6.28 12.05 -8.12
CA THR A 83 -6.70 10.77 -8.69
C THR A 83 -5.82 9.67 -8.13
N TRP A 84 -6.42 8.70 -7.46
CA TRP A 84 -5.77 7.54 -6.89
C TRP A 84 -5.99 6.35 -7.83
N ASN A 85 -4.93 5.79 -8.41
CA ASN A 85 -5.02 4.58 -9.23
C ASN A 85 -4.59 3.39 -8.38
N VAL A 86 -5.56 2.67 -7.83
CA VAL A 86 -5.32 1.59 -6.89
C VAL A 86 -5.26 0.27 -7.63
N LYS A 87 -4.20 -0.52 -7.39
CA LYS A 87 -4.04 -1.87 -7.93
C LYS A 87 -3.70 -2.83 -6.81
N ASN A 88 -4.44 -3.92 -6.75
CA ASN A 88 -4.09 -5.05 -5.91
C ASN A 88 -3.15 -6.00 -6.66
N THR A 89 -1.89 -6.06 -6.24
CA THR A 89 -0.89 -7.04 -6.73
C THR A 89 -0.72 -8.23 -5.80
N GLY A 90 -1.29 -8.17 -4.60
CA GLY A 90 -1.26 -9.24 -3.64
C GLY A 90 -2.12 -10.44 -4.04
N SER A 91 -2.07 -11.46 -3.19
CA SER A 91 -2.79 -12.73 -3.39
C SER A 91 -4.19 -12.76 -2.75
N VAL A 92 -4.52 -11.80 -1.89
CA VAL A 92 -5.80 -11.71 -1.19
C VAL A 92 -6.54 -10.42 -1.54
N MET A 93 -7.80 -10.32 -1.14
CA MET A 93 -8.61 -9.12 -1.32
C MET A 93 -8.10 -7.99 -0.43
N HIS A 94 -8.08 -6.76 -0.93
CA HIS A 94 -7.69 -5.58 -0.16
C HIS A 94 -8.64 -4.44 -0.40
N GLU A 95 -8.61 -3.45 0.47
CA GLU A 95 -9.25 -2.16 0.26
C GLU A 95 -8.26 -1.03 0.57
N MET A 96 -8.63 0.18 0.17
CA MET A 96 -7.93 1.40 0.55
C MET A 96 -8.93 2.46 0.97
N VAL A 97 -8.89 2.88 2.22
CA VAL A 97 -9.68 3.98 2.76
C VAL A 97 -8.76 5.17 3.00
N VAL A 98 -9.17 6.36 2.54
CA VAL A 98 -8.41 7.61 2.69
C VAL A 98 -9.04 8.45 3.79
N ILE A 99 -8.33 8.62 4.90
CA ILE A 99 -8.83 9.27 6.11
C ILE A 99 -8.03 10.54 6.36
N LYS A 100 -8.70 11.69 6.50
CA LYS A 100 -8.05 12.92 6.97
C LYS A 100 -8.05 12.94 8.49
N THR A 101 -6.87 12.97 9.11
CA THR A 101 -6.73 12.83 10.56
C THR A 101 -5.40 13.38 11.07
N ASP A 102 -5.38 13.84 12.32
CA ASP A 102 -4.15 14.23 13.02
C ASP A 102 -3.45 13.04 13.70
N LYS A 103 -4.10 11.87 13.77
CA LYS A 103 -3.51 10.63 14.29
C LYS A 103 -2.62 9.99 13.25
N LYS A 104 -1.57 9.27 13.69
CA LYS A 104 -0.81 8.39 12.79
C LYS A 104 -1.69 7.28 12.26
N ALA A 105 -1.40 6.81 11.05
CA ALA A 105 -2.15 5.74 10.41
C ALA A 105 -2.15 4.43 11.24
N GLY A 106 -1.13 4.20 12.06
CA GLY A 106 -1.06 3.06 12.99
C GLY A 106 -1.82 3.25 14.31
N ASP A 107 -2.29 4.46 14.61
CA ASP A 107 -2.94 4.83 15.87
C ASP A 107 -4.47 5.04 15.73
N LEU A 108 -5.09 4.39 14.74
CA LEU A 108 -6.53 4.48 14.46
C LEU A 108 -7.38 3.38 15.09
N LEU A 109 -6.80 2.39 15.77
CA LEU A 109 -7.56 1.29 16.35
C LEU A 109 -8.61 1.77 17.38
N GLU A 110 -9.86 1.38 17.21
CA GLU A 110 -10.98 1.66 18.11
C GLU A 110 -11.73 0.36 18.44
N GLY A 111 -11.33 -0.29 19.54
CA GLY A 111 -11.79 -1.65 19.83
C GLY A 111 -11.06 -2.67 18.96
N ASP A 112 -11.83 -3.47 18.22
CA ASP A 112 -11.29 -4.54 17.36
C ASP A 112 -11.08 -4.11 15.89
N GLU A 113 -11.56 -2.92 15.51
CA GLU A 113 -11.49 -2.39 14.15
C GLU A 113 -10.86 -1.00 14.15
N PRO A 114 -10.18 -0.56 13.06
CA PRO A 114 -9.75 0.82 12.95
C PRO A 114 -10.93 1.78 12.81
N SER A 115 -10.85 2.92 13.47
CA SER A 115 -11.76 4.05 13.25
C SER A 115 -11.54 4.62 11.85
N GLU A 116 -12.64 4.78 11.12
CA GLU A 116 -12.69 5.43 9.80
C GLU A 116 -13.20 6.87 9.89
N ASP A 117 -13.24 7.44 11.11
CA ASP A 117 -13.65 8.82 11.32
C ASP A 117 -12.75 9.77 10.53
N GLY A 118 -13.37 10.57 9.65
CA GLY A 118 -12.66 11.44 8.72
C GLY A 118 -12.32 10.79 7.38
N ALA A 119 -12.84 9.60 7.09
CA ALA A 119 -12.82 9.01 5.75
C ALA A 119 -13.44 9.98 4.73
N ILE A 120 -12.72 10.22 3.64
CA ILE A 120 -13.16 11.08 2.53
C ILE A 120 -13.39 10.30 1.24
N GLY A 121 -13.05 9.02 1.22
CA GLY A 121 -13.36 8.08 0.14
C GLY A 121 -12.55 6.78 0.25
N GLU A 122 -12.93 5.81 -0.57
CA GLU A 122 -12.38 4.46 -0.51
C GLU A 122 -12.38 3.75 -1.88
N VAL A 123 -11.59 2.69 -1.98
CA VAL A 123 -11.69 1.61 -2.95
C VAL A 123 -11.94 0.32 -2.17
N ALA A 124 -13.18 -0.19 -2.19
CA ALA A 124 -13.63 -1.32 -1.39
C ALA A 124 -13.46 -2.67 -2.11
N ASP A 125 -13.23 -3.74 -1.35
CA ASP A 125 -13.28 -5.15 -1.83
C ASP A 125 -12.51 -5.42 -3.15
N LEU A 126 -11.32 -4.83 -3.30
CA LEU A 126 -10.50 -4.96 -4.51
C LEU A 126 -9.84 -6.34 -4.56
N ALA A 127 -10.40 -7.24 -5.37
CA ALA A 127 -9.88 -8.59 -5.56
C ALA A 127 -8.44 -8.59 -6.15
N ALA A 128 -7.71 -9.69 -5.92
CA ALA A 128 -6.37 -9.89 -6.44
C ALA A 128 -6.29 -9.67 -7.96
N GLY A 129 -5.29 -8.89 -8.40
CA GLY A 129 -5.05 -8.55 -9.80
C GLY A 129 -6.02 -7.52 -10.38
N LYS A 130 -6.92 -6.92 -9.57
CA LYS A 130 -7.84 -5.87 -10.01
C LYS A 130 -7.29 -4.47 -9.72
N SER A 131 -7.88 -3.51 -10.42
CA SER A 131 -7.57 -2.09 -10.29
C SER A 131 -8.83 -1.25 -10.35
N GLU A 132 -8.82 -0.14 -9.64
CA GLU A 132 -9.88 0.87 -9.60
C GLU A 132 -9.27 2.26 -9.45
N SER A 133 -10.01 3.30 -9.83
CA SER A 133 -9.58 4.69 -9.72
C SER A 133 -10.54 5.47 -8.83
N LEU A 134 -10.00 6.25 -7.91
CA LEU A 134 -10.74 7.10 -6.97
C LEU A 134 -10.29 8.55 -7.12
N LYS A 135 -11.22 9.49 -7.32
CA LYS A 135 -10.89 10.92 -7.38
C LYS A 135 -11.38 11.64 -6.13
N LEU A 136 -10.48 12.34 -5.46
CA LEU A 136 -10.74 13.07 -4.22
C LEU A 136 -10.29 14.52 -4.33
N LYS A 137 -11.07 15.43 -3.75
CA LYS A 137 -10.63 16.80 -3.52
C LYS A 137 -9.93 16.86 -2.15
N MET A 138 -8.62 17.00 -2.16
CA MET A 138 -7.78 16.96 -0.97
C MET A 138 -7.34 18.37 -0.56
N THR A 139 -7.44 18.64 0.72
CA THR A 139 -6.83 19.83 1.35
C THR A 139 -5.48 19.48 1.93
N ALA A 140 -4.59 20.46 2.11
CA ALA A 140 -3.34 20.25 2.83
C ALA A 140 -3.58 19.64 4.23
N GLY A 141 -2.69 18.75 4.64
CA GLY A 141 -2.75 18.06 5.92
C GLY A 141 -2.25 16.61 5.87
N HIS A 142 -2.42 15.94 7.01
CA HIS A 142 -2.08 14.55 7.20
C HIS A 142 -3.27 13.63 6.88
N TYR A 143 -2.96 12.51 6.23
CA TYR A 143 -3.92 11.47 5.89
C TYR A 143 -3.38 10.10 6.28
N ALA A 144 -4.29 9.22 6.69
CA ALA A 144 -4.03 7.81 6.83
C ALA A 144 -4.68 7.06 5.67
N LEU A 145 -3.90 6.22 4.99
CA LEU A 145 -4.40 5.20 4.08
C LEU A 145 -4.48 3.90 4.86
N ILE A 146 -5.62 3.21 4.87
CA ILE A 146 -5.79 1.95 5.61
C ILE A 146 -6.53 0.89 4.80
N CYS A 147 -6.41 -0.35 5.24
CA CYS A 147 -7.32 -1.45 4.91
C CYS A 147 -7.96 -1.94 6.22
N ALA A 148 -9.25 -1.69 6.39
CA ALA A 148 -10.07 -2.06 7.54
C ALA A 148 -10.68 -3.48 7.44
N LEU A 149 -10.49 -4.20 6.32
CA LEU A 149 -10.85 -5.62 6.23
C LEU A 149 -10.36 -6.42 7.45
N PRO A 150 -11.16 -7.40 7.96
CA PRO A 150 -10.86 -8.07 9.22
C PRO A 150 -9.43 -8.59 9.35
N GLY A 151 -8.69 -8.05 10.32
CA GLY A 151 -7.31 -8.43 10.63
C GLY A 151 -6.22 -7.74 9.79
N HIS A 152 -6.57 -7.03 8.71
CA HIS A 152 -5.58 -6.43 7.81
C HIS A 152 -4.90 -5.22 8.45
N TYR A 153 -5.68 -4.33 9.06
CA TYR A 153 -5.15 -3.21 9.82
C TYR A 153 -4.24 -3.68 10.96
N GLN A 154 -4.69 -4.67 11.75
CA GLN A 154 -3.89 -5.26 12.84
C GLN A 154 -2.61 -5.94 12.34
N ALA A 155 -2.59 -6.40 11.09
CA ALA A 155 -1.40 -6.96 10.44
C ALA A 155 -0.45 -5.87 9.88
N GLY A 156 -0.74 -4.58 10.09
CA GLY A 156 0.10 -3.46 9.69
C GLY A 156 -0.31 -2.78 8.38
N MET A 157 -1.51 -3.09 7.84
CA MET A 157 -1.93 -2.57 6.53
C MET A 157 -2.46 -1.13 6.62
N TYR A 158 -1.55 -0.20 6.86
CA TYR A 158 -1.79 1.23 6.92
C TYR A 158 -0.56 2.01 6.44
N LYS A 159 -0.76 3.26 6.02
CA LYS A 159 0.30 4.15 5.54
C LYS A 159 -0.05 5.62 5.80
N ASP A 160 0.86 6.35 6.44
CA ASP A 160 0.77 7.82 6.51
C ASP A 160 1.01 8.42 5.12
N PHE A 161 0.24 9.46 4.78
CA PHE A 161 0.32 10.18 3.51
C PHE A 161 0.14 11.68 3.73
N THR A 162 0.95 12.50 3.06
CA THR A 162 0.95 13.95 3.24
C THR A 162 0.41 14.66 2.00
N VAL A 163 -0.43 15.66 2.24
CA VAL A 163 -0.84 16.63 1.22
C VAL A 163 -0.30 18.00 1.61
N ASN A 164 0.53 18.60 0.75
CA ASN A 164 1.19 19.89 0.96
C ASN A 164 0.42 21.07 0.37
#